data_AF-A0A0T9UH92-F1
#
_entry.id   AF-A0A0T9UH92-F1
#
_cell.length_a   1.000
_cell.length_b   1.000
_cell.length_c   1.000
_cell.angle_alpha   90.00
_cell.angle_beta   90.00
_cell.angle_gamma   90.00
#
_symmetry.space_group_name_H-M   'P 1'
#
loop_
_entity.id
_entity.type
_entity.pdbx_description
1 polymer ?
#
loop_
_entity_poly.entity_id
_entity_poly.type
_entity_poly.pdbx_seq_one_letter_code
_entity_poly.pdbx_strand_id
1 'polypeptide(L)' 'MQVETKYWVHPDDWIYVGDVIEGAREATQSEIEEHIAETASPDVT' A
#
# COMPACT_ATOMS: atom_id res chain seq x y z
N MET A 1 -18.99 -4.17 -8.90
CA MET A 1 -18.39 -2.90 -8.44
C MET A 1 -16.93 -3.21 -8.18
N GLN A 2 -16.01 -2.76 -9.04
CA GLN A 2 -14.58 -2.90 -8.77
C GLN A 2 -14.26 -1.85 -7.69
N VAL A 3 -13.95 -2.30 -6.48
CA VAL A 3 -13.43 -1.42 -5.44
C VAL A 3 -11.99 -1.12 -5.85
N GLU A 4 -11.73 0.09 -6.31
CA GLU A 4 -10.37 0.56 -6.53
C GLU A 4 -9.66 0.58 -5.17
N THR A 5 -8.78 -0.39 -4.95
CA THR A 5 -7.95 -0.50 -3.75
C THR A 5 -6.98 0.68 -3.74
N LYS A 6 -7.31 1.74 -2.99
CA LYS A 6 -6.41 2.88 -2.77
C LYS A 6 -5.41 2.55 -1.68
N TYR A 7 -4.15 2.82 -1.98
CA TYR A 7 -3.03 2.66 -1.07
C TYR A 7 -2.58 4.02 -0.56
N TRP A 8 -2.28 4.08 0.73
CA TRP A 8 -1.86 5.28 1.42
C TRP A 8 -0.57 4.98 2.17
N VAL A 9 0.32 5.97 2.22
CA VAL A 9 1.56 5.93 3.01
C VAL A 9 1.29 6.68 4.32
N HIS A 10 1.43 5.98 5.44
CA HIS A 10 1.35 6.55 6.78
C HIS A 10 2.51 7.52 7.01
N PRO A 11 2.35 8.54 7.88
CA PRO A 11 3.47 9.39 8.31
C PRO A 11 4.63 8.63 8.99
N ASP A 12 4.42 7.38 9.39
CA ASP A 12 5.46 6.48 9.93
C ASP A 12 6.09 5.57 8.84
N ASP A 13 5.86 5.90 7.56
CA ASP A 13 6.48 5.26 6.40
C ASP A 13 6.04 3.79 6.15
N TRP A 14 4.79 3.45 6.50
CA TRP A 14 4.18 2.15 6.14
C TRP A 14 2.97 2.32 5.22
N ILE A 15 2.77 1.36 4.31
CA ILE A 15 1.70 1.40 3.30
C ILE A 15 0.49 0.62 3.79
N TYR A 16 -0.71 1.17 3.57
CA TYR A 16 -1.96 0.52 3.92
C TYR A 16 -3.07 0.77 2.90
N VAL A 17 -4.08 -0.10 2.95
CA VAL A 17 -5.26 -0.04 2.10
C VAL A 17 -6.45 0.44 2.91
N GLY A 18 -7.18 1.44 2.40
CA GLY A 18 -8.42 1.91 3.03
C GLY A 18 -8.69 3.39 2.84
N ASP A 19 -9.26 4.01 3.87
CA ASP A 19 -9.53 5.45 3.93
C ASP A 19 -8.27 6.24 4.31
N VAL A 20 -8.11 7.42 3.72
CA VAL A 20 -7.01 8.33 4.08
C VAL A 20 -7.15 8.81 5.52
N ILE A 21 -6.07 8.67 6.29
CA ILE A 21 -5.98 9.24 7.63
C ILE A 21 -5.24 10.58 7.62
N GLU A 22 -5.34 11.33 8.72
CA GLU A 22 -4.63 12.60 8.88
C GLU A 22 -3.10 12.41 8.80
N GLY A 23 -2.46 13.14 7.89
CA GLY A 23 -1.02 13.07 7.65
C GLY A 23 -0.58 11.96 6.68
N ALA A 24 -1.48 11.09 6.24
CA ALA A 24 -1.17 10.12 5.21
C ALA A 24 -1.16 10.76 3.82
N ARG A 25 -0.27 10.27 2.95
CA ARG A 25 -0.21 10.65 1.53
C ARG A 25 -0.65 9.48 0.65
N GLU A 26 -1.12 9.78 -0.55
CA GLU A 26 -1.42 8.73 -1.53
C GLU A 26 -0.11 8.03 -1.93
N ALA A 27 -0.11 6.69 -1.92
CA ALA A 27 1.05 5.92 -2.34
C ALA A 27 1.21 6.00 -3.85
N THR A 28 2.45 6.16 -4.32
CA THR A 28 2.72 6.13 -5.76
C THR A 28 2.62 4.72 -6.29
N GLN A 29 2.39 4.57 -7.60
CA GLN A 29 2.30 3.25 -8.22
C GLN A 29 3.54 2.40 -7.97
N SER A 30 4.74 3.00 -8.01
CA SER A 30 6.00 2.30 -7.72
C SER A 30 6.05 1.77 -6.28
N GLU A 31 5.66 2.57 -5.28
CA GLU A 31 5.61 2.13 -3.87
C GLU A 31 4.60 0.99 -3.66
N ILE A 32 3.47 1.04 -4.37
CA ILE A 32 2.45 -0.01 -4.34
C ILE A 32 3.02 -1.30 -4.95
N GLU A 33 3.66 -1.21 -6.11
CA GLU A 33 4.28 -2.35 -6.78
C GLU A 33 5.37 -2.99 -5.92
N GLU A 34 6.22 -2.19 -5.27
CA GLU A 34 7.25 -2.67 -4.34
C GLU A 34 6.64 -3.36 -3.12
N HIS A 35 5.61 -2.77 -2.50
CA HIS A 35 4.92 -3.37 -1.35
C HIS A 35 4.19 -4.67 -1.72
N ILE A 36 3.55 -4.70 -2.90
CA ILE A 36 2.94 -5.93 -3.41
C ILE A 36 4.02 -6.97 -3.72
N ALA A 37 5.16 -6.60 -4.31
CA ALA A 37 6.24 -7.53 -4.59
C ALA A 37 6.87 -8.11 -3.31
N GLU A 38 7.03 -7.29 -2.27
CA GLU A 38 7.52 -7.73 -0.95
C GLU A 38 6.52 -8.66 -0.26
N THR A 39 5.22 -8.31 -0.25
CA THR A 39 4.17 -9.10 0.40
C THR A 39 3.73 -10.34 -0.41
N ALA A 40 3.81 -10.27 -1.74
CA ALA A 40 3.53 -11.37 -2.67
C ALA A 40 4.78 -12.16 -3.05
N SER A 41 5.87 -12.01 -2.30
CA SER A 41 6.91 -13.03 -2.21
C SER A 41 6.49 -13.99 -1.10
N PRO A 42 5.66 -15.02 -1.39
CA PRO A 42 5.46 -16.07 -0.42
C PRO A 42 6.79 -16.81 -0.35
N ASP A 43 7.50 -16.65 0.76
CA ASP A 43 8.46 -17.66 1.19
C ASP A 43 7.64 -18.93 1.49
N VAL A 44 7.32 -19.68 0.42
CA VAL A 44 6.93 -21.07 0.51
C VAL A 44 8.23 -21.84 0.45
N THR A 45 8.75 -22.14 1.65
CA THR A 45 9.70 -23.23 1.91
C THR A 45 9.27 -24.54 1.25
#